data_AF-A0A1V6Q2R7-F1
#
_entry.id   AF-A0A1V6Q2R7-F1
#
_cell.length_a   1.000
_cell.length_b   1.000
_cell.length_c   1.000
_cell.angle_alpha   90.00
_cell.angle_beta   90.00
_cell.angle_gamma   90.00
#
_symmetry.space_group_name_H-M   'P 1'
#
loop_
_entity.id
_entity.type
_entity.pdbx_description
1 polymer ?
#
loop_
_entity_poly.entity_id
_entity_poly.type
_entity_poly.pdbx_seq_one_letter_code
_entity_poly.pdbx_strand_id
1 'polypeptide(L)'
;MTPIIAKTSITILALGAGCSAAAVKGDIYGERTWHKYVRSPNTSIVKPKGILAANITGNPDDLDIPSIVVDFGQNVVGVVSIDFGQSTNSSQGLPGLKFAFRETQQFLTNTSDFTRSDNLPDGQKIITGSDQIAVANEPATWKNNASCQYGEQVCSDGLHGFRYMKIWLGALESDAPYTQPYGDTFFANETDPQDSATPTLEGKRVIFDGAKRNRDPYVGDLAIASLTSYLSHNAPELTRNIPVDLTNHQREDGWIPPASIKITKKSVHHP
;
A
#
# COMPACT_ATOMS: atom_id res chain seq x y z
N MET A 1 -6.99 -8.71 27.05
CA MET A 1 -6.00 -8.65 25.95
C MET A 1 -6.00 -7.23 25.42
N THR A 2 -4.88 -6.54 25.57
CA THR A 2 -4.69 -5.13 25.17
C THR A 2 -4.55 -5.06 23.65
N PRO A 3 -5.24 -4.16 22.93
CA PRO A 3 -5.11 -4.08 21.49
C PRO A 3 -3.73 -3.54 21.12
N ILE A 4 -2.97 -4.30 20.32
CA ILE A 4 -1.74 -3.82 19.69
C ILE A 4 -2.17 -2.92 18.53
N ILE A 5 -2.13 -1.62 18.76
CA ILE A 5 -2.24 -0.61 17.70
C ILE A 5 -0.97 -0.76 16.85
N ALA A 6 -1.12 -1.16 15.59
CA ALA A 6 -0.03 -1.10 14.62
C ALA A 6 0.39 0.37 14.47
N LYS A 7 1.51 0.73 15.11
CA LYS A 7 2.10 2.07 15.03
C LYS A 7 2.96 2.14 13.77
N THR A 8 2.34 2.45 12.63
CA THR A 8 3.10 2.87 11.45
C THR A 8 3.70 4.24 11.76
N SER A 9 5.02 4.32 11.86
CA SER A 9 5.74 5.59 12.02
C SER A 9 6.44 5.91 10.71
N ILE A 10 6.02 7.00 10.07
CA ILE A 10 6.73 7.56 8.92
C ILE A 10 7.66 8.65 9.45
N THR A 11 8.91 8.64 9.01
CA THR A 11 9.94 9.56 9.47
C THR A 11 10.84 9.94 8.31
N ILE A 12 11.07 11.23 8.07
CA ILE A 12 12.02 11.70 7.05
C ILE A 12 13.36 11.97 7.72
N LEU A 13 14.46 11.58 7.06
CA LEU A 13 15.79 12.11 7.37
C LEU A 13 16.13 13.24 6.38
N ALA A 14 16.08 14.48 6.86
CA ALA A 14 16.52 15.67 6.14
C ALA A 14 18.05 15.81 6.27
N LEU A 15 18.75 15.67 5.14
CA LEU A 15 20.18 15.98 5.05
C LEU A 15 20.35 17.49 4.91
N GLY A 16 20.35 18.19 6.04
CA GLY A 16 20.83 19.57 6.10
C GLY A 16 22.35 19.57 6.18
N ALA A 17 23.05 20.12 5.18
CA ALA A 17 24.42 20.56 5.38
C ALA A 17 24.41 21.58 6.51
N GLY A 18 24.97 21.20 7.67
CA GLY A 18 25.01 22.04 8.86
C GLY A 18 25.87 23.26 8.61
N CYS A 19 25.25 24.36 8.19
CA CYS A 19 25.82 25.68 8.42
C CYS A 19 25.41 26.06 9.84
N SER A 20 26.38 26.13 10.76
CA SER A 20 26.16 26.65 12.10
C SER A 20 25.72 28.12 11.99
N ALA A 21 24.41 28.37 11.98
CA ALA A 21 23.89 29.71 12.10
C ALA A 21 24.13 30.17 13.55
N ALA A 22 25.08 31.09 13.72
CA ALA A 22 25.22 31.84 14.95
C ALA A 22 23.84 32.40 15.35
N ALA A 23 23.49 32.26 16.63
CA ALA A 23 22.26 32.81 17.19
C ALA A 23 22.21 34.33 16.92
N VAL A 24 21.43 34.75 15.93
CA VAL A 24 21.16 36.16 15.69
C VAL A 24 20.31 36.66 16.87
N LYS A 25 20.95 37.40 17.76
CA LYS A 25 20.31 38.17 18.81
C LYS A 25 19.43 39.24 18.18
N GLY A 26 18.13 39.19 18.47
CA GLY A 26 17.17 40.26 18.22
C GLY A 26 16.52 40.18 16.84
N ASP A 27 15.24 39.83 16.83
CA ASP A 27 14.39 39.93 15.64
C ASP A 27 14.04 41.41 15.41
N ILE A 28 14.85 42.10 14.58
CA ILE A 28 14.72 43.55 14.29
C ILE A 28 13.63 43.80 13.21
N TYR A 29 13.04 42.75 12.66
CA TYR A 29 11.97 42.86 11.67
C TYR A 29 10.76 42.06 12.14
N GLY A 30 9.85 42.72 12.87
CA GLY A 30 8.60 42.14 13.34
C GLY A 30 7.99 41.19 12.30
N GLU A 31 7.68 39.97 12.75
CA GLU A 31 7.41 38.78 11.96
C GLU A 31 6.83 39.06 10.56
N ARG A 32 7.71 39.25 9.56
CA ARG A 32 7.27 39.21 8.17
C ARG A 32 6.91 37.77 7.86
N THR A 33 5.61 37.54 7.70
CA THR A 33 4.91 36.25 7.69
C THR A 33 5.46 35.19 6.74
N TRP A 34 6.28 35.55 5.75
CA TRP A 34 6.82 34.60 4.77
C TRP A 34 8.08 33.85 5.24
N HIS A 35 8.92 34.46 6.10
CA HIS A 35 10.18 33.84 6.53
C HIS A 35 9.97 32.53 7.27
N LYS A 36 8.84 32.34 7.96
CA LYS A 36 8.50 31.07 8.63
C LYS A 36 8.34 29.89 7.66
N TYR A 37 8.10 30.16 6.37
CA TYR A 37 7.94 29.13 5.34
C TYR A 37 9.25 28.77 4.64
N VAL A 38 10.35 29.52 4.85
CA VAL A 38 11.65 29.30 4.18
C VAL A 38 12.74 28.87 5.19
N ARG A 39 12.36 28.53 6.42
CA ARG A 39 13.31 28.00 7.42
C ARG A 39 13.55 26.53 7.17
N SER A 40 14.80 26.11 7.30
CA SER A 40 15.11 24.69 7.47
C SER A 40 14.38 24.13 8.69
N PRO A 41 14.00 22.84 8.69
CA PRO A 41 13.45 22.20 9.87
C PRO A 41 14.41 22.33 11.06
N ASN A 42 13.86 22.43 12.27
CA ASN A 42 14.66 22.52 13.49
C ASN A 42 15.40 21.21 13.82
N THR A 43 15.08 20.12 13.13
CA THR A 43 15.65 18.79 13.31
C THR A 43 15.93 18.17 11.93
N SER A 44 16.98 17.36 11.83
CA SER A 44 17.22 16.51 10.65
C SER A 44 16.21 15.38 10.51
N ILE A 45 15.29 15.23 11.47
CA ILE A 45 14.22 14.25 11.43
C ILE A 45 12.87 14.98 11.41
N VAL A 46 12.12 14.82 10.31
CA VAL A 46 10.80 15.44 10.16
C VAL A 46 9.73 14.36 10.17
N LYS A 47 8.78 14.47 11.11
CA LYS A 47 7.65 13.55 11.21
C LYS A 47 6.43 14.15 10.49
N PRO A 48 5.52 13.32 9.96
CA PRO A 48 4.23 13.78 9.47
C PRO A 48 3.51 14.64 10.50
N LYS A 49 2.86 15.71 10.02
CA LYS A 49 1.93 16.50 10.83
C LYS A 49 0.54 15.87 10.84
N GLY A 50 0.13 15.24 9.74
CA GLY A 50 -1.15 14.54 9.64
C GLY A 50 -1.44 14.02 8.23
N ILE A 51 -2.64 13.46 8.07
CA ILE A 51 -3.19 13.03 6.78
C ILE A 51 -4.23 14.06 6.34
N LEU A 52 -4.24 14.41 5.06
CA LEU A 52 -5.28 15.27 4.48
C LEU A 52 -6.56 14.47 4.30
N ALA A 53 -7.54 14.67 5.19
CA ALA A 53 -8.79 13.90 5.22
C ALA A 53 -9.58 13.94 3.89
N ALA A 54 -9.52 15.07 3.17
CA ALA A 54 -10.17 15.23 1.86
C ALA A 54 -9.51 14.42 0.73
N ASN A 55 -8.35 13.80 0.99
CA ASN A 55 -7.57 13.03 0.01
C ASN A 55 -7.40 11.57 0.44
N ILE A 56 -8.32 11.08 1.28
CA ILE A 56 -8.44 9.65 1.60
C ILE A 56 -9.42 9.06 0.58
N THR A 57 -8.96 8.08 -0.20
CA THR A 57 -9.78 7.35 -1.18
C THR A 57 -9.80 5.85 -0.85
N GLY A 58 -10.65 5.08 -1.53
CA GLY A 58 -10.82 3.65 -1.29
C GLY A 58 -11.98 3.32 -0.35
N ASN A 59 -13.06 4.10 -0.41
CA ASN A 59 -14.35 3.65 0.12
C ASN A 59 -14.76 2.39 -0.68
N PRO A 60 -15.21 1.29 -0.06
CA PRO A 60 -15.65 0.08 -0.77
C PRO A 60 -16.69 0.31 -1.88
N ASP A 61 -17.44 1.42 -1.81
CA ASP A 61 -18.43 1.79 -2.83
C ASP A 61 -17.84 2.59 -4.01
N ASP A 62 -16.57 2.98 -3.94
CA ASP A 62 -15.89 3.81 -4.92
C ASP A 62 -14.82 3.00 -5.67
N LEU A 63 -14.73 3.16 -6.98
CA LEU A 63 -13.78 2.43 -7.83
C LEU A 63 -12.34 2.97 -7.73
N ASP A 64 -12.13 3.94 -6.85
CA ASP A 64 -10.84 4.57 -6.63
C ASP A 64 -9.86 3.65 -5.90
N ILE A 65 -8.63 3.62 -6.39
CA ILE A 65 -7.52 2.94 -5.73
C ILE A 65 -7.34 3.54 -4.32
N PRO A 66 -7.30 2.71 -3.26
CA PRO A 66 -7.10 3.20 -1.90
C PRO A 66 -5.81 4.02 -1.79
N SER A 67 -5.95 5.27 -1.36
CA SER A 67 -4.84 6.21 -1.27
C SER A 67 -5.01 7.19 -0.11
N ILE A 68 -3.87 7.70 0.37
CA ILE A 68 -3.81 8.79 1.35
C ILE A 68 -2.77 9.82 0.94
N VAL A 69 -2.93 11.05 1.41
CA VAL A 69 -1.91 12.11 1.30
C VAL A 69 -1.46 12.55 2.68
N VAL A 70 -0.17 12.42 2.93
CA VAL A 70 0.50 12.81 4.18
C VAL A 70 1.03 14.24 4.05
N ASP A 71 0.69 15.12 5.00
CA ASP A 71 1.27 16.47 5.12
C ASP A 71 2.36 16.48 6.20
N PHE A 72 3.57 16.87 5.83
CA PHE A 72 4.70 17.04 6.75
C PHE A 72 4.72 18.43 7.41
N GLY A 73 3.83 19.33 7.01
CA GLY A 73 3.64 20.65 7.60
C GLY A 73 4.63 21.71 7.12
N GLN A 74 5.70 21.30 6.44
CA GLN A 74 6.75 22.14 5.88
C GLN A 74 7.29 21.51 4.60
N ASN A 75 7.68 22.33 3.63
CA ASN A 75 8.39 21.86 2.46
C ASN A 75 9.84 21.56 2.82
N VAL A 76 10.30 20.35 2.54
CA VAL A 76 11.62 19.84 2.95
C VAL A 76 12.28 19.11 1.80
N VAL A 77 13.61 18.98 1.87
CA VAL A 77 14.37 18.08 1.01
C VAL A 77 14.94 16.97 1.88
N GLY A 78 14.70 15.71 1.52
CA GLY A 78 15.14 14.58 2.33
C GLY A 78 14.81 13.22 1.76
N VAL A 79 15.22 12.20 2.49
CA VAL A 79 14.93 10.79 2.21
C VAL A 79 13.83 10.31 3.14
N VAL A 80 12.83 9.66 2.56
CA VAL A 80 11.72 9.07 3.33
C VAL A 80 12.12 7.74 3.94
N SER A 81 11.74 7.55 5.20
CA SER A 81 11.79 6.27 5.89
C SER A 81 10.40 5.92 6.42
N ILE A 82 9.99 4.67 6.24
CA ILE A 82 8.71 4.16 6.71
C ILE A 82 8.94 2.88 7.48
N ASP A 83 8.45 2.83 8.72
CA ASP A 83 8.42 1.61 9.50
C ASP A 83 7.11 0.86 9.24
N PHE A 84 7.23 -0.31 8.60
CA PHE A 84 6.13 -1.23 8.37
C PHE A 84 6.08 -2.27 9.48
N GLY A 85 4.88 -2.49 10.04
CA GLY A 85 4.68 -3.45 11.12
C GLY A 85 4.81 -4.91 10.66
N GLN A 86 4.16 -5.27 9.54
CA GLN A 86 4.26 -6.54 8.82
C GLN A 86 3.30 -6.48 7.63
N SER A 87 3.53 -7.29 6.60
CA SER A 87 2.49 -7.67 5.65
C SER A 87 2.25 -9.17 5.69
N THR A 88 1.16 -9.63 5.10
CA THR A 88 0.92 -11.06 4.90
C THR A 88 0.55 -11.25 3.45
N ASN A 89 1.33 -12.05 2.75
CA ASN A 89 1.07 -12.41 1.38
C ASN A 89 1.39 -13.88 1.19
N SER A 90 0.44 -14.57 0.57
CA SER A 90 0.47 -16.00 0.27
C SER A 90 0.77 -16.28 -1.19
N SER A 91 1.02 -15.26 -2.00
CA SER A 91 1.43 -15.37 -3.39
C SER A 91 2.89 -14.98 -3.55
N GLN A 92 3.41 -15.08 -4.77
CA GLN A 92 4.81 -14.72 -5.04
C GLN A 92 5.05 -13.21 -4.93
N GLY A 93 4.02 -12.38 -5.13
CA GLY A 93 4.14 -10.92 -5.14
C GLY A 93 3.67 -10.30 -3.85
N LEU A 94 4.55 -9.57 -3.18
CA LEU A 94 4.21 -8.84 -1.96
C LEU A 94 3.25 -7.67 -2.27
N PRO A 95 2.55 -7.10 -1.28
CA PRO A 95 1.73 -5.92 -1.48
C PRO A 95 2.57 -4.76 -2.01
N GLY A 96 2.21 -4.27 -3.19
CA GLY A 96 2.86 -3.11 -3.79
C GLY A 96 2.29 -1.80 -3.23
N LEU A 97 3.18 -0.90 -2.80
CA LEU A 97 2.84 0.50 -2.57
C LEU A 97 3.62 1.39 -3.52
N LYS A 98 2.95 2.46 -3.94
CA LYS A 98 3.55 3.52 -4.74
C LYS A 98 3.48 4.85 -4.01
N PHE A 99 4.47 5.70 -4.29
CA PHE A 99 4.63 7.00 -3.68
C PHE A 99 4.81 8.10 -4.73
N ALA A 100 4.23 9.26 -4.45
CA ALA A 100 4.44 10.46 -5.24
C ALA A 100 4.64 11.67 -4.31
N PHE A 101 5.61 12.50 -4.65
CA PHE A 101 6.10 13.60 -3.81
C PHE A 101 5.72 14.95 -4.38
N ARG A 102 5.34 15.90 -3.51
CA ARG A 102 4.73 17.18 -3.90
C ARG A 102 5.06 18.33 -2.98
N GLU A 103 5.27 19.50 -3.54
CA GLU A 103 5.46 20.73 -2.76
C GLU A 103 4.11 21.40 -2.44
N THR A 104 3.09 21.20 -3.31
CA THR A 104 1.78 21.88 -3.22
C THR A 104 0.61 20.90 -3.20
N GLN A 105 -0.57 21.36 -2.72
CA GLN A 105 -1.82 20.59 -2.77
C GLN A 105 -2.52 20.64 -4.13
N GLN A 106 -2.09 21.51 -5.04
CA GLN A 106 -2.84 21.83 -6.25
C GLN A 106 -2.72 20.74 -7.34
N PHE A 107 -1.82 19.76 -7.17
CA PHE A 107 -1.56 18.69 -8.15
C PHE A 107 -1.22 17.34 -7.50
N LEU A 108 -2.03 16.88 -6.54
CA LEU A 108 -1.85 15.59 -5.83
C LEU A 108 -2.16 14.35 -6.73
N THR A 109 -1.43 14.22 -7.84
CA THR A 109 -1.54 13.10 -8.80
C THR A 109 -0.63 11.93 -8.42
N ASN A 110 -0.58 10.89 -9.26
CA ASN A 110 0.21 9.67 -9.03
C ASN A 110 1.68 9.77 -9.52
N THR A 111 2.16 10.98 -9.82
CA THR A 111 3.48 11.24 -10.45
C THR A 111 4.19 12.39 -9.77
N SER A 112 5.27 12.21 -9.01
CA SER A 112 6.06 13.26 -8.32
C SER A 112 6.21 14.57 -9.13
N ASP A 113 6.15 15.74 -8.47
CA ASP A 113 6.40 17.03 -9.15
C ASP A 113 7.81 17.08 -9.74
N PHE A 114 8.74 16.35 -9.10
CA PHE A 114 10.08 16.10 -9.58
C PHE A 114 10.48 14.65 -9.28
N THR A 115 11.04 13.99 -10.30
CA THR A 115 11.72 12.70 -10.19
C THR A 115 13.07 12.85 -10.87
N ARG A 116 14.16 12.53 -10.17
CA ARG A 116 15.53 12.63 -10.71
C ARG A 116 15.69 11.70 -11.92
N SER A 117 15.11 10.51 -11.88
CA SER A 117 15.12 9.54 -12.98
C SER A 117 14.52 10.09 -14.27
N ASP A 118 13.53 11.00 -14.22
CA ASP A 118 12.94 11.57 -15.43
C ASP A 118 13.91 12.48 -16.21
N ASN A 119 14.99 12.92 -15.56
CA ASN A 119 16.06 13.71 -16.16
C ASN A 119 17.24 12.85 -16.67
N LEU A 120 17.17 11.53 -16.53
CA LEU A 120 18.16 10.60 -17.08
C LEU A 120 17.80 10.22 -18.52
N PRO A 121 18.77 9.80 -19.37
CA PRO A 121 18.48 9.24 -20.68
C PRO A 121 17.54 8.02 -20.60
N ASP A 122 16.74 7.77 -21.64
CA ASP A 122 15.65 6.76 -21.65
C ASP A 122 16.09 5.29 -21.42
N GLY A 123 17.39 4.98 -21.34
CA GLY A 123 17.92 3.67 -20.94
C GLY A 123 18.55 3.63 -19.53
N GLN A 124 18.47 4.72 -18.77
CA GLN A 124 19.07 4.87 -17.43
C GLN A 124 18.03 5.23 -16.36
N LYS A 125 16.75 5.37 -16.74
CA LYS A 125 15.66 5.67 -15.82
C LYS A 125 15.36 4.42 -14.99
N ILE A 126 15.43 4.53 -13.67
CA ILE A 126 15.08 3.44 -12.75
C ILE A 126 13.61 3.48 -12.34
N ILE A 127 12.95 4.64 -12.46
CA ILE A 127 11.51 4.79 -12.28
C ILE A 127 10.95 5.82 -13.28
N THR A 128 9.63 5.84 -13.42
CA THR A 128 8.89 6.89 -14.13
C THR A 128 7.92 7.57 -13.17
N GLY A 129 8.36 8.71 -12.62
CA GLY A 129 7.55 9.61 -11.81
C GLY A 129 7.00 9.09 -10.47
N SER A 130 7.17 7.83 -10.09
CA SER A 130 6.67 7.30 -8.82
C SER A 130 7.61 6.26 -8.23
N ASP A 131 7.82 6.35 -6.93
CA ASP A 131 8.66 5.43 -6.18
C ASP A 131 7.82 4.22 -5.74
N GLN A 132 8.45 3.06 -5.59
CA GLN A 132 7.75 1.81 -5.33
C GLN A 132 8.38 1.03 -4.19
N ILE A 133 7.55 0.24 -3.52
CA ILE A 133 7.99 -0.75 -2.54
C ILE A 133 7.12 -2.01 -2.60
N ALA A 134 7.78 -3.16 -2.51
CA ALA A 134 7.23 -4.43 -2.09
C ALA A 134 7.28 -4.50 -0.56
N VAL A 135 6.12 -4.41 0.09
CA VAL A 135 6.05 -4.42 1.56
C VAL A 135 6.43 -5.82 2.06
N ALA A 136 7.46 -5.90 2.91
CA ALA A 136 7.95 -7.16 3.43
C ALA A 136 6.96 -7.81 4.39
N ASN A 137 6.92 -9.15 4.38
CA ASN A 137 6.07 -9.91 5.31
C ASN A 137 6.48 -9.70 6.78
N GLU A 138 7.78 -9.56 7.04
CA GLU A 138 8.29 -9.25 8.37
C GLU A 138 8.35 -7.74 8.63
N PRO A 139 8.26 -7.29 9.89
CA PRO A 139 8.48 -5.89 10.25
C PRO A 139 9.79 -5.36 9.66
N ALA A 140 9.72 -4.25 8.95
CA ALA A 140 10.87 -3.70 8.25
C ALA A 140 10.78 -2.18 8.14
N THR A 141 11.95 -1.54 8.24
CA THR A 141 12.11 -0.12 7.89
C THR A 141 12.51 -0.04 6.43
N TRP A 142 11.63 0.53 5.60
CA TRP A 142 11.99 0.94 4.26
C TRP A 142 12.65 2.32 4.29
N LYS A 143 13.66 2.51 3.45
CA LYS A 143 14.31 3.79 3.21
C LYS A 143 14.42 4.01 1.71
N ASN A 144 14.06 5.21 1.28
CA ASN A 144 14.16 5.61 -0.11
C ASN A 144 15.63 5.90 -0.47
N ASN A 145 16.38 4.87 -0.85
CA ASN A 145 17.84 4.95 -1.03
C ASN A 145 18.26 5.05 -2.50
N ALA A 146 17.35 5.43 -3.43
CA ALA A 146 17.63 5.44 -4.87
C ALA A 146 18.09 4.06 -5.39
N SER A 147 17.28 3.03 -5.14
CA SER A 147 17.61 1.63 -5.45
C SER A 147 16.37 0.82 -5.79
N CYS A 148 16.60 -0.39 -6.31
CA CYS A 148 15.59 -1.41 -6.58
C CYS A 148 15.67 -2.54 -5.56
N GLN A 149 14.53 -3.07 -5.10
CA GLN A 149 14.50 -4.19 -4.15
C GLN A 149 14.87 -5.53 -4.81
N TYR A 150 14.60 -5.67 -6.11
CA TYR A 150 14.80 -6.92 -6.85
C TYR A 150 15.41 -6.66 -8.22
N GLY A 151 16.75 -6.62 -8.31
CA GLY A 151 17.43 -6.37 -9.58
C GLY A 151 17.10 -4.99 -10.15
N GLU A 152 16.38 -4.95 -11.27
CA GLU A 152 15.89 -3.72 -11.92
C GLU A 152 14.39 -3.46 -11.65
N GLN A 153 13.80 -4.20 -10.72
CA GLN A 153 12.38 -4.16 -10.38
C GLN A 153 12.15 -3.60 -8.98
N VAL A 154 10.98 -2.97 -8.80
CA VAL A 154 10.53 -2.36 -7.55
C VAL A 154 11.52 -1.30 -7.09
N CYS A 155 11.58 -0.22 -7.84
CA CYS A 155 12.58 0.82 -7.69
C CYS A 155 12.03 2.09 -7.02
N SER A 156 12.94 2.84 -6.42
CA SER A 156 12.71 4.14 -5.80
C SER A 156 13.87 5.07 -6.14
N ASP A 157 13.65 6.39 -6.14
CA ASP A 157 14.59 7.36 -6.73
C ASP A 157 15.31 8.24 -5.69
N GLY A 158 15.03 7.99 -4.41
CA GLY A 158 15.82 8.48 -3.30
C GLY A 158 15.34 9.80 -2.74
N LEU A 159 16.17 10.82 -2.94
CA LEU A 159 15.99 12.15 -2.37
C LEU A 159 14.86 12.90 -3.08
N HIS A 160 13.92 13.44 -2.33
CA HIS A 160 12.82 14.24 -2.87
C HIS A 160 12.72 15.60 -2.15
N GLY A 161 12.30 16.62 -2.90
CA GLY A 161 11.84 17.91 -2.36
C GLY A 161 10.32 17.90 -2.29
N PHE A 162 9.74 17.98 -1.09
CA PHE A 162 8.30 17.85 -0.90
C PHE A 162 7.82 18.33 0.47
N ARG A 163 6.52 18.62 0.52
CA ARG A 163 5.73 18.77 1.74
C ARG A 163 4.67 17.68 1.87
N TYR A 164 4.14 17.21 0.75
CA TYR A 164 3.08 16.23 0.68
C TYR A 164 3.59 14.95 0.03
N MET A 165 3.15 13.81 0.56
CA MET A 165 3.44 12.49 -0.01
C MET A 165 2.13 11.74 -0.20
N LYS A 166 1.81 11.42 -1.45
CA LYS A 166 0.71 10.50 -1.76
C LYS A 166 1.22 9.06 -1.64
N ILE A 167 0.43 8.21 -1.00
CA ILE A 167 0.68 6.78 -0.86
C ILE A 167 -0.55 6.05 -1.39
N TRP A 168 -0.38 5.05 -2.24
CA TRP A 168 -1.50 4.24 -2.74
C TRP A 168 -1.08 2.79 -2.98
N LEU A 169 -2.05 1.88 -2.96
CA LEU A 169 -1.85 0.49 -3.36
C LEU A 169 -1.59 0.43 -4.87
N GLY A 170 -0.51 -0.20 -5.28
CA GLY A 170 -0.10 -0.17 -6.68
C GLY A 170 1.12 -1.04 -6.95
N ALA A 171 1.16 -1.66 -8.12
CA ALA A 171 2.33 -2.35 -8.64
C ALA A 171 2.40 -2.11 -10.16
N LEU A 172 3.61 -1.96 -10.69
CA LEU A 172 3.80 -2.00 -12.15
C LEU A 172 3.80 -3.43 -12.64
N GLU A 173 3.30 -3.64 -13.87
CA GLU A 173 3.38 -4.94 -14.53
C GLU A 173 4.84 -5.40 -14.69
N SER A 174 5.77 -4.46 -14.94
CA SER A 174 7.20 -4.72 -15.02
C SER A 174 7.83 -5.15 -13.70
N ASP A 175 7.14 -5.01 -12.57
CA ASP A 175 7.62 -5.44 -11.26
C ASP A 175 7.11 -6.83 -10.85
N ALA A 176 6.33 -7.48 -11.72
CA ALA A 176 5.95 -8.87 -11.55
C ALA A 176 7.18 -9.79 -11.61
N PRO A 177 7.24 -10.85 -10.79
CA PRO A 177 6.20 -11.31 -9.88
C PRO A 177 6.31 -10.74 -8.45
N TYR A 178 7.19 -9.76 -8.19
CA TYR A 178 7.58 -9.35 -6.83
C TYR A 178 6.58 -8.45 -6.13
N THR A 179 5.77 -7.70 -6.87
CA THR A 179 4.69 -6.89 -6.32
C THR A 179 3.40 -7.11 -7.05
N GLN A 180 2.28 -6.94 -6.35
CA GLN A 180 0.96 -6.89 -6.97
C GLN A 180 0.04 -5.89 -6.25
N PRO A 181 -0.90 -5.26 -6.98
CA PRO A 181 -1.80 -4.25 -6.43
C PRO A 181 -3.02 -4.85 -5.72
N TYR A 182 -3.27 -6.16 -5.82
CA TYR A 182 -4.54 -6.78 -5.47
C TYR A 182 -4.43 -8.30 -5.32
N GLY A 183 -5.42 -8.90 -4.65
CA GLY A 183 -5.60 -10.36 -4.55
C GLY A 183 -4.46 -11.09 -3.83
N ASP A 184 -4.65 -12.37 -3.56
CA ASP A 184 -3.59 -13.20 -2.98
C ASP A 184 -3.81 -14.69 -3.35
N THR A 185 -2.80 -15.54 -3.21
CA THR A 185 -2.90 -16.97 -3.60
C THR A 185 -3.50 -17.78 -2.45
N PHE A 186 -4.48 -18.62 -2.72
CA PHE A 186 -5.05 -19.49 -1.71
C PHE A 186 -4.10 -20.64 -1.35
N PHE A 187 -3.69 -20.73 -0.09
CA PHE A 187 -2.98 -21.88 0.48
C PHE A 187 -3.67 -22.36 1.75
N ALA A 188 -3.84 -23.68 1.85
CA ALA A 188 -4.55 -24.36 2.94
C ALA A 188 -4.01 -24.06 4.35
N ASN A 189 -2.74 -23.70 4.50
CA ASN A 189 -2.08 -23.45 5.79
C ASN A 189 -2.20 -22.00 6.27
N GLU A 190 -2.84 -21.12 5.49
CA GLU A 190 -2.92 -19.67 5.75
C GLU A 190 -4.36 -19.17 5.91
N THR A 191 -5.35 -20.06 5.81
CA THR A 191 -6.74 -19.78 6.17
C THR A 191 -6.98 -20.07 7.64
N ASP A 192 -7.95 -19.37 8.24
CA ASP A 192 -8.43 -19.66 9.61
C ASP A 192 -8.95 -21.13 9.68
N PRO A 193 -8.92 -21.80 10.85
CA PRO A 193 -9.39 -23.19 11.06
C PRO A 193 -10.89 -23.47 10.78
N GLN A 194 -11.52 -22.80 9.82
CA GLN A 194 -12.88 -23.05 9.36
C GLN A 194 -12.96 -24.07 8.21
N ASP A 195 -11.92 -24.89 8.03
CA ASP A 195 -11.82 -25.93 6.98
C ASP A 195 -12.03 -25.40 5.55
N SER A 196 -11.59 -24.16 5.30
CA SER A 196 -11.64 -23.47 4.01
C SER A 196 -10.70 -24.05 2.97
N ALA A 197 -9.77 -24.91 3.40
CA ALA A 197 -8.79 -25.56 2.54
C ALA A 197 -9.46 -26.53 1.54
N THR A 198 -9.52 -26.13 0.27
CA THR A 198 -10.11 -26.92 -0.82
C THR A 198 -9.06 -27.23 -1.90
N PRO A 199 -8.99 -28.46 -2.43
CA PRO A 199 -8.07 -28.79 -3.53
C PRO A 199 -8.31 -27.96 -4.80
N THR A 200 -9.50 -27.40 -4.94
CA THR A 200 -9.96 -26.60 -6.08
C THR A 200 -9.48 -25.16 -6.03
N LEU A 201 -9.17 -24.62 -4.86
CA LEU A 201 -8.56 -23.30 -4.70
C LEU A 201 -7.06 -23.34 -4.37
N GLU A 202 -6.52 -24.47 -3.91
CA GLU A 202 -5.09 -24.58 -3.60
C GLU A 202 -4.20 -24.08 -4.75
N GLY A 203 -3.34 -23.10 -4.44
CA GLY A 203 -2.43 -22.45 -5.39
C GLY A 203 -3.11 -21.53 -6.41
N LYS A 204 -4.40 -21.22 -6.27
CA LYS A 204 -5.14 -20.30 -7.15
C LYS A 204 -5.20 -18.91 -6.54
N ARG A 205 -5.13 -17.88 -7.39
CA ARG A 205 -5.36 -16.50 -6.94
C ARG A 205 -6.85 -16.28 -6.69
N VAL A 206 -7.16 -15.64 -5.56
CA VAL A 206 -8.52 -15.38 -5.07
C VAL A 206 -8.64 -13.99 -4.46
N ILE A 207 -9.88 -13.56 -4.24
CA ILE A 207 -10.21 -12.45 -3.34
C ILE A 207 -10.54 -13.03 -1.97
N PHE A 208 -9.80 -12.61 -0.95
CA PHE A 208 -10.08 -12.95 0.44
C PHE A 208 -10.98 -11.88 1.09
N ASP A 209 -11.78 -12.29 2.08
CA ASP A 209 -12.56 -11.39 2.93
C ASP A 209 -11.69 -10.40 3.73
N GLY A 210 -10.50 -10.83 4.13
CA GLY A 210 -9.54 -9.97 4.80
C GLY A 210 -8.13 -10.54 4.85
N ALA A 211 -7.13 -9.66 4.74
CA ALA A 211 -5.72 -10.08 4.70
C ALA A 211 -5.18 -10.61 6.05
N LYS A 212 -5.76 -10.16 7.18
CA LYS A 212 -5.22 -10.41 8.54
C LYS A 212 -5.86 -11.58 9.29
N ARG A 213 -7.17 -11.78 9.14
CA ARG A 213 -7.97 -12.80 9.86
C ARG A 213 -8.90 -13.45 8.85
N ASN A 214 -9.34 -14.68 9.13
CA ASN A 214 -10.21 -15.48 8.25
C ASN A 214 -9.46 -15.92 7.00
N ARG A 215 -9.11 -14.98 6.12
CA ARG A 215 -8.47 -15.27 4.82
C ARG A 215 -9.28 -16.33 4.09
N ASP A 216 -10.59 -16.12 4.04
CA ASP A 216 -11.56 -17.02 3.43
C ASP A 216 -12.16 -16.35 2.19
N PRO A 217 -12.31 -17.07 1.08
CA PRO A 217 -13.01 -16.54 -0.09
C PRO A 217 -14.53 -16.52 0.15
N TYR A 218 -15.05 -15.39 0.60
CA TYR A 218 -16.48 -15.18 0.85
C TYR A 218 -17.21 -14.70 -0.40
N VAL A 219 -18.39 -15.26 -0.67
CA VAL A 219 -19.22 -14.91 -1.84
C VAL A 219 -19.79 -13.49 -1.76
N GLY A 220 -20.01 -12.98 -0.54
CA GLY A 220 -20.48 -11.62 -0.31
C GLY A 220 -19.43 -10.58 -0.72
N ASP A 221 -18.20 -10.76 -0.25
CA ASP A 221 -17.04 -9.92 -0.56
C ASP A 221 -16.71 -9.98 -2.06
N LEU A 222 -16.83 -11.19 -2.65
CA LEU A 222 -16.69 -11.38 -4.08
C LEU A 222 -17.71 -10.56 -4.87
N ALA A 223 -18.97 -10.51 -4.45
CA ALA A 223 -20.03 -9.78 -5.16
C ALA A 223 -19.75 -8.27 -5.23
N ILE A 224 -19.04 -7.72 -4.24
CA ILE A 224 -18.65 -6.31 -4.19
C ILE A 224 -17.31 -6.07 -4.91
N ALA A 225 -16.29 -6.87 -4.61
CA ALA A 225 -14.92 -6.62 -5.06
C ALA A 225 -14.64 -7.07 -6.50
N SER A 226 -15.44 -7.99 -7.06
CA SER A 226 -15.16 -8.57 -8.39
C SER A 226 -15.22 -7.58 -9.52
N LEU A 227 -16.22 -6.69 -9.54
CA LEU A 227 -16.37 -5.72 -10.61
C LEU A 227 -15.21 -4.72 -10.57
N THR A 228 -14.85 -4.27 -9.37
CA THR A 228 -13.67 -3.43 -9.14
C THR A 228 -12.41 -4.14 -9.63
N SER A 229 -12.15 -5.38 -9.18
CA SER A 229 -10.99 -6.17 -9.60
C SER A 229 -10.94 -6.38 -11.12
N TYR A 230 -12.07 -6.67 -11.76
CA TYR A 230 -12.15 -6.87 -13.20
C TYR A 230 -11.85 -5.58 -13.98
N LEU A 231 -12.46 -4.46 -13.59
CA LEU A 231 -12.33 -3.19 -14.30
C LEU A 231 -10.99 -2.48 -14.05
N SER A 232 -10.49 -2.52 -12.81
CA SER A 232 -9.28 -1.79 -12.42
C SER A 232 -7.99 -2.58 -12.65
N HIS A 233 -8.07 -3.92 -12.72
CA HIS A 233 -6.88 -4.77 -12.74
C HIS A 233 -6.89 -5.85 -13.83
N ASN A 234 -7.95 -5.96 -14.63
CA ASN A 234 -8.07 -6.97 -15.70
C ASN A 234 -7.73 -8.39 -15.21
N ALA A 235 -8.19 -8.75 -14.01
CA ALA A 235 -7.86 -10.01 -13.33
C ALA A 235 -9.09 -10.91 -13.15
N PRO A 236 -9.73 -11.37 -14.25
CA PRO A 236 -10.98 -12.15 -14.18
C PRO A 236 -10.82 -13.48 -13.44
N GLU A 237 -9.60 -14.04 -13.36
CA GLU A 237 -9.32 -15.28 -12.65
C GLU A 237 -9.58 -15.19 -11.15
N LEU A 238 -9.35 -14.03 -10.52
CA LEU A 238 -9.64 -13.82 -9.09
C LEU A 238 -11.11 -14.01 -8.79
N THR A 239 -11.94 -13.50 -9.70
CA THR A 239 -13.38 -13.64 -9.62
C THR A 239 -13.86 -15.01 -10.06
N ARG A 240 -13.25 -15.61 -11.09
CA ARG A 240 -13.71 -16.89 -11.67
C ARG A 240 -13.43 -18.10 -10.76
N ASN A 241 -12.29 -18.12 -10.07
CA ASN A 241 -11.86 -19.29 -9.33
C ASN A 241 -12.81 -19.61 -8.15
N ILE A 242 -13.36 -18.59 -7.49
CA ILE A 242 -14.19 -18.75 -6.29
C ILE A 242 -15.58 -19.35 -6.62
N PRO A 243 -16.37 -18.86 -7.60
CA PRO A 243 -17.63 -19.47 -7.99
C PRO A 243 -17.48 -20.91 -8.51
N VAL A 244 -16.37 -21.23 -9.19
CA VAL A 244 -16.08 -22.60 -9.61
C VAL A 244 -15.93 -23.51 -8.39
N ASP A 245 -15.20 -23.05 -7.37
CA ASP A 245 -15.06 -23.78 -6.11
C ASP A 245 -16.39 -23.91 -5.34
N LEU A 246 -17.13 -22.82 -5.18
CA LEU A 246 -18.43 -22.80 -4.48
C LEU A 246 -19.45 -23.74 -5.12
N THR A 247 -19.44 -23.85 -6.46
CA THR A 247 -20.31 -24.78 -7.19
C THR A 247 -19.98 -26.24 -6.87
N ASN A 248 -18.69 -26.56 -6.71
CA ASN A 248 -18.27 -27.90 -6.29
C ASN A 248 -18.65 -28.22 -4.84
N HIS A 249 -18.91 -27.20 -4.02
CA HIS A 249 -19.37 -27.34 -2.64
C HIS A 249 -20.89 -27.16 -2.47
N GLN A 250 -21.64 -27.04 -3.58
CA GLN A 250 -23.09 -26.95 -3.52
C GLN A 250 -23.69 -28.25 -2.95
N ARG A 251 -24.59 -28.09 -1.98
CA ARG A 251 -25.34 -29.21 -1.38
C ARG A 251 -26.39 -29.75 -2.36
N GLU A 252 -26.86 -30.97 -2.08
CA GLU A 252 -27.93 -31.63 -2.84
C GLU A 252 -29.26 -30.85 -2.84
N ASP A 253 -29.50 -30.03 -1.81
CA ASP A 253 -30.67 -29.14 -1.72
C ASP A 253 -30.49 -27.80 -2.47
N GLY A 254 -29.39 -27.66 -3.22
CA GLY A 254 -29.07 -26.47 -4.00
C GLY A 254 -28.43 -25.34 -3.18
N TRP A 255 -28.19 -25.53 -1.88
CA TRP A 255 -27.53 -24.51 -1.05
C TRP A 255 -26.05 -24.36 -1.40
N ILE A 256 -25.64 -23.13 -1.70
CA ILE A 256 -24.24 -22.74 -1.96
C ILE A 256 -23.67 -22.14 -0.66
N PRO A 257 -22.48 -22.56 -0.20
CA PRO A 257 -21.91 -22.03 1.03
C PRO A 257 -21.55 -20.53 0.91
N PRO A 258 -21.56 -19.79 2.03
CA PRO A 258 -21.25 -18.34 2.04
C PRO A 258 -19.76 -18.05 1.78
N ALA A 259 -18.91 -19.05 1.92
CA ALA A 259 -17.49 -19.03 1.62
C ALA A 259 -17.06 -20.38 1.06
N SER A 260 -15.86 -20.46 0.51
CA SER A 260 -15.22 -21.72 0.09
C SER A 260 -14.82 -22.61 1.28
N ILE A 261 -15.80 -22.98 2.11
CA ILE A 261 -15.66 -23.81 3.31
C ILE A 261 -16.17 -25.23 3.05
N LYS A 262 -15.47 -26.23 3.59
CA LYS A 262 -15.96 -27.61 3.56
C LYS A 262 -17.19 -27.74 4.44
N ILE A 263 -18.31 -28.12 3.84
CA ILE A 263 -19.50 -28.53 4.58
C ILE A 263 -19.26 -29.96 5.07
N THR A 264 -18.68 -30.13 6.27
CA THR A 264 -18.78 -31.42 6.94
C THR A 264 -20.27 -31.66 7.25
N LYS A 265 -20.78 -32.84 6.91
CA LYS A 265 -22.15 -33.28 7.25
C LYS A 265 -22.34 -33.28 8.78
N LYS A 266 -22.52 -32.12 9.41
CA LYS A 266 -23.07 -32.06 10.76
C LYS A 266 -24.58 -32.15 10.63
N SER A 267 -25.08 -33.22 11.23
CA SER A 267 -26.47 -33.61 11.35
C SER A 267 -27.43 -32.43 11.42
N VAL A 268 -28.39 -32.47 10.51
CA VAL A 268 -29.70 -31.84 10.58
C VAL A 268 -30.17 -31.74 12.04
N HIS A 269 -30.30 -30.51 12.54
CA HIS A 269 -31.27 -30.19 13.57
C HIS A 269 -32.29 -29.25 12.92
N HIS A 270 -33.35 -29.86 12.39
CA HIS A 270 -34.60 -29.16 12.17
C HIS A 270 -35.20 -28.85 13.55
N PRO A 271 -35.76 -27.65 13.79
CA PRO A 271 -36.83 -27.51 14.75
C PRO A 271 -38.08 -28.31 14.31
#